data_AF-B2FPW4-F1
#
_entry.id   AF-B2FPW4-F1
#
_cell.length_a   1.000
_cell.length_b   1.000
_cell.length_c   1.000
_cell.angle_alpha   90.00
_cell.angle_beta   90.00
_cell.angle_gamma   90.00
#
_symmetry.space_group_name_H-M   'P 1'
#
loop_
_entity.id
_entity.type
_entity.pdbx_description
1 polymer ?
#
loop_
_entity_poly.entity_id
_entity_poly.type
_entity_poly.pdbx_seq_one_letter_code
_entity_poly.pdbx_strand_id
1 'polypeptide(L)'
;MINIARGPGSAAVAACCGPDVPLDEEEDAMLFAVEELESEICKLRGLLQMLHEDQPDVLEDVFEFHVGSLVSHASPEHHARIRTCAQEMLAAIQALPRRRENDTPDFQLMPQLGIGPA
;
A
#
# COMPACT_ATOMS: atom_id res chain seq x y z
N MET A 1 78.12 19.37 -19.01
CA MET A 1 77.50 19.43 -20.33
C MET A 1 76.02 19.12 -20.18
N ILE A 2 75.20 20.09 -20.57
CA ILE A 2 73.73 20.03 -20.59
C ILE A 2 73.32 19.13 -21.76
N ASN A 3 72.28 18.30 -21.59
CA ASN A 3 71.26 18.16 -22.63
C ASN A 3 69.93 17.69 -22.03
N ILE A 4 69.00 18.66 -22.03
CA ILE A 4 67.57 18.51 -21.82
C ILE A 4 66.98 17.94 -23.12
N ALA A 5 66.22 16.87 -23.03
CA ALA A 5 65.26 16.50 -24.06
C ALA A 5 63.87 16.39 -23.42
N ARG A 6 63.17 17.53 -23.44
CA ARG A 6 61.74 17.68 -23.20
C ARG A 6 61.05 17.48 -24.55
N GLY A 7 60.12 16.53 -24.63
CA GLY A 7 59.26 16.30 -25.79
C GLY A 7 57.93 15.70 -25.36
N PRO A 8 56.77 16.19 -25.86
CA PRO A 8 55.46 16.01 -25.24
C PRO A 8 54.69 14.84 -25.84
N GLY A 9 53.89 14.16 -25.03
CA GLY A 9 53.05 13.06 -25.49
C GLY A 9 51.84 12.92 -24.58
N SER A 10 50.91 13.85 -24.78
CA SER A 10 49.56 13.78 -24.23
C SER A 10 48.95 12.41 -24.55
N ALA A 11 48.65 11.64 -23.53
CA ALA A 11 47.50 10.76 -23.55
C ALA A 11 46.72 11.11 -22.29
N ALA A 12 45.93 12.17 -22.39
CA ALA A 12 44.78 12.32 -21.53
C ALA A 12 44.06 10.96 -21.54
N VAL A 13 44.10 10.26 -20.40
CA VAL A 13 43.11 9.24 -20.12
C VAL A 13 41.78 9.99 -20.17
N ALA A 14 41.12 9.90 -21.31
CA ALA A 14 39.71 10.19 -21.42
C ALA A 14 39.04 9.19 -20.48
N ALA A 15 38.92 9.58 -19.21
CA ALA A 15 37.77 9.19 -18.43
C ALA A 15 36.60 9.78 -19.21
N CYS A 16 36.08 8.99 -20.15
CA CYS A 16 34.77 9.24 -20.70
C CYS A 16 33.86 9.18 -19.49
N CYS A 17 33.56 10.35 -18.92
CA CYS A 17 32.38 10.54 -18.11
C CYS A 17 31.24 9.96 -18.94
N GLY A 18 30.80 8.75 -18.59
CA GLY A 18 29.47 8.34 -18.99
C GLY A 18 28.52 9.43 -18.50
N PRO A 19 27.43 9.73 -19.22
CA PRO A 19 26.40 10.55 -18.62
C PRO A 19 26.05 9.92 -17.27
N ASP A 20 26.20 10.68 -16.19
CA ASP A 20 25.55 10.39 -14.93
C ASP A 20 24.06 10.24 -15.26
N VAL A 21 23.62 8.99 -15.43
CA VAL A 21 22.21 8.67 -15.51
C VAL A 21 21.68 9.03 -14.13
N PRO A 22 20.73 9.97 -13.99
CA PRO A 22 20.05 10.16 -12.73
C PRO A 22 19.34 8.84 -12.44
N LEU A 23 19.84 8.06 -11.49
CA LEU A 23 19.25 6.79 -11.07
C LEU A 23 18.03 7.00 -10.16
N ASP A 24 17.54 8.24 -10.03
CA ASP A 24 16.54 8.62 -9.04
C ASP A 24 15.11 8.72 -9.60
N GLU A 25 14.90 8.63 -10.92
CA GLU A 25 13.55 8.80 -11.51
C GLU A 25 12.71 7.51 -11.59
N GLU A 26 13.32 6.32 -11.45
CA GLU A 26 12.57 5.04 -11.50
C GLU A 26 11.96 4.63 -10.14
N GLU A 27 12.52 5.07 -9.02
CA GLU A 27 11.96 4.77 -7.68
C GLU A 27 10.70 5.59 -7.38
N ASP A 28 10.66 6.87 -7.79
CA ASP A 28 9.49 7.73 -7.63
C ASP A 28 8.30 7.27 -8.49
N ALA A 29 8.55 6.58 -9.60
CA ALA A 29 7.50 6.06 -10.49
C ALA A 29 6.66 4.93 -9.87
N MET A 30 7.12 4.34 -8.75
CA MET A 30 6.40 3.29 -8.02
C MET A 30 5.73 3.79 -6.74
N LEU A 31 5.80 5.09 -6.45
CA LEU A 31 5.10 5.69 -5.31
C LEU A 31 3.63 5.97 -5.65
N PHE A 32 2.74 5.71 -4.70
CA PHE A 32 1.34 6.08 -4.82
C PHE A 32 1.20 7.59 -4.97
N ALA A 33 0.42 8.01 -5.97
CA ALA A 33 -0.16 9.34 -5.97
C ALA A 33 -1.06 9.51 -4.74
N VAL A 34 -1.28 10.76 -4.31
CA VAL A 34 -2.08 11.05 -3.10
C VAL A 34 -3.49 10.45 -3.20
N GLU A 35 -4.11 10.53 -4.38
CA GLU A 35 -5.44 10.01 -4.65
C GLU A 35 -5.50 8.48 -4.63
N GLU A 36 -4.43 7.82 -5.07
CA GLU A 36 -4.30 6.36 -5.01
C GLU A 36 -4.12 5.90 -3.56
N LEU A 37 -3.30 6.60 -2.77
CA LEU A 37 -3.10 6.30 -1.36
C LEU A 37 -4.41 6.35 -0.56
N GLU A 38 -5.24 7.37 -0.79
CA GLU A 38 -6.55 7.48 -0.13
C GLU A 38 -7.51 6.35 -0.52
N SER A 39 -7.44 5.92 -1.79
CA SER A 39 -8.19 4.76 -2.28
C SER A 39 -7.72 3.46 -1.62
N GLU A 40 -6.41 3.26 -1.48
CA GLU A 40 -5.84 2.10 -0.81
C GLU A 40 -6.19 2.05 0.69
N ILE A 41 -6.18 3.19 1.38
CA ILE A 41 -6.64 3.30 2.77
C ILE A 41 -8.13 2.88 2.89
N CYS A 42 -8.96 3.26 1.91
CA CYS A 42 -10.37 2.84 1.89
C CYS A 42 -10.53 1.34 1.62
N LYS A 43 -9.71 0.74 0.75
CA LYS A 43 -9.71 -0.71 0.51
C LYS A 43 -9.30 -1.47 1.76
N LEU A 44 -8.26 -1.02 2.46
CA LEU A 44 -7.83 -1.58 3.74
C LEU A 44 -8.99 -1.58 4.75
N ARG A 45 -9.72 -0.47 4.87
CA ARG A 45 -10.90 -0.39 5.75
C ARG A 45 -11.93 -1.46 5.45
N GLY A 46 -12.29 -1.63 4.17
CA GLY A 46 -13.26 -2.64 3.75
C GLY A 46 -12.78 -4.07 4.06
N LEU A 47 -11.52 -4.36 3.78
CA LEU A 47 -10.92 -5.66 4.07
C LEU A 47 -10.94 -5.99 5.57
N LEU A 48 -10.52 -5.03 6.41
CA LEU A 48 -10.51 -5.22 7.86
C LEU A 48 -11.93 -5.40 8.43
N GLN A 49 -12.93 -4.71 7.87
CA GLN A 49 -14.33 -4.92 8.26
C GLN A 49 -14.83 -6.33 7.90
N MET A 50 -14.43 -6.87 6.74
CA MET A 50 -14.75 -8.25 6.36
C MET A 50 -14.07 -9.26 7.29
N LEU A 51 -12.76 -9.09 7.54
CA LEU A 51 -12.01 -9.97 8.43
C LEU A 51 -12.50 -9.90 9.88
N HIS A 52 -12.94 -8.73 10.33
CA HIS A 52 -13.46 -8.58 11.69
C HIS A 52 -14.64 -9.52 11.97
N GLU A 53 -15.50 -9.73 10.98
CA GLU A 53 -16.65 -10.63 11.06
C GLU A 53 -16.25 -12.09 10.76
N ASP A 54 -15.51 -12.32 9.67
CA ASP A 54 -15.33 -13.67 9.13
C ASP A 54 -14.10 -14.41 9.69
N GLN A 55 -13.00 -13.69 9.94
CA GLN A 55 -11.68 -14.27 10.30
C GLN A 55 -10.89 -13.32 11.21
N PRO A 56 -11.32 -13.13 12.47
CA PRO A 56 -10.72 -12.14 13.37
C PRO A 56 -9.31 -12.50 13.83
N ASP A 57 -8.95 -13.78 13.71
CA ASP A 57 -7.67 -14.36 14.06
C ASP A 57 -6.52 -13.91 13.14
N VAL A 58 -6.81 -13.55 11.89
CA VAL A 58 -5.79 -13.08 10.92
C VAL A 58 -5.81 -11.56 10.72
N LEU A 59 -6.68 -10.85 11.44
CA LEU A 59 -6.93 -9.43 11.20
C LEU A 59 -5.70 -8.55 11.44
N GLU A 60 -4.94 -8.80 12.51
CA GLU A 60 -3.73 -8.04 12.83
C GLU A 60 -2.60 -8.33 11.83
N ASP A 61 -2.41 -9.59 11.44
CA ASP A 61 -1.39 -9.98 10.46
C ASP A 61 -1.63 -9.33 9.09
N VAL A 62 -2.88 -9.34 8.62
CA VAL A 62 -3.27 -8.72 7.35
C VAL A 62 -3.13 -7.20 7.42
N PHE A 63 -3.46 -6.60 8.58
CA PHE A 63 -3.25 -5.17 8.82
C PHE A 63 -1.77 -4.80 8.72
N GLU A 64 -0.89 -5.48 9.44
CA GLU A 64 0.54 -5.20 9.43
C GLU A 64 1.14 -5.32 8.03
N PHE A 65 0.78 -6.39 7.31
CA PHE A 65 1.21 -6.60 5.93
C PHE A 65 0.79 -5.46 4.99
N HIS A 66 -0.48 -5.04 5.04
CA HIS A 66 -0.97 -3.98 4.16
C HIS A 66 -0.38 -2.62 4.52
N VAL A 67 -0.29 -2.26 5.80
CA VAL A 67 0.33 -0.99 6.22
C VAL A 67 1.80 -0.95 5.83
N GLY A 68 2.54 -2.05 5.99
CA GLY A 68 3.92 -2.17 5.53
C GLY A 68 4.04 -1.98 4.01
N SER A 69 3.11 -2.56 3.25
CA SER A 69 3.04 -2.38 1.79
C SER A 69 2.76 -0.92 1.40
N LEU A 70 1.83 -0.24 2.06
CA LEU A 70 1.51 1.17 1.80
C LEU A 70 2.69 2.09 2.11
N VAL A 71 3.36 1.89 3.24
CA VAL A 71 4.54 2.67 3.63
C VAL A 71 5.68 2.49 2.63
N SER A 72 5.88 1.27 2.13
CA SER A 72 6.96 0.96 1.19
C SER A 72 6.77 1.60 -0.19
N HIS A 73 5.53 1.97 -0.54
CA HIS A 73 5.16 2.59 -1.81
C HIS A 73 4.62 4.01 -1.63
N ALA A 74 4.95 4.68 -0.53
CA ALA A 74 4.57 6.07 -0.29
C ALA A 74 5.81 6.91 0.00
N SER A 75 5.77 8.19 -0.40
CA SER A 75 6.85 9.10 -0.05
C SER A 75 6.97 9.24 1.48
N PRO A 76 8.18 9.47 2.01
CA PRO A 76 8.43 9.57 3.46
C PRO A 76 7.53 10.59 4.18
N GLU A 77 7.13 11.66 3.49
CA GLU A 77 6.20 12.68 3.99
C GLU A 77 4.86 12.09 4.44
N HIS A 78 4.38 11.05 3.77
CA HIS A 78 3.09 10.42 4.05
C HIS A 78 3.16 9.33 5.13
N HIS A 79 4.34 8.82 5.48
CA HIS A 79 4.49 7.64 6.33
C HIS A 79 3.82 7.80 7.70
N ALA A 80 4.01 8.95 8.35
CA ALA A 80 3.40 9.21 9.65
C ALA A 80 1.86 9.25 9.55
N ARG A 81 1.33 9.95 8.54
CA ARG A 81 -0.12 10.03 8.27
C ARG A 81 -0.71 8.64 8.01
N ILE A 82 -0.04 7.81 7.20
CA ILE A 82 -0.49 6.45 6.88
C ILE A 82 -0.60 5.62 8.16
N ARG A 83 0.46 5.59 8.98
CA ARG A 83 0.46 4.79 10.23
C ARG A 83 -0.61 5.25 11.20
N THR A 84 -0.74 6.55 11.44
CA THR A 84 -1.77 7.09 12.34
C THR A 84 -3.18 6.75 11.83
N CYS A 85 -3.45 7.01 10.55
CA CYS A 85 -4.78 6.74 9.97
C CYS A 85 -5.12 5.24 10.03
N ALA A 86 -4.17 4.38 9.71
CA ALA A 86 -4.36 2.93 9.78
C ALA A 86 -4.60 2.45 11.22
N GLN A 87 -3.84 2.94 12.20
CA GLN A 87 -4.02 2.59 13.61
C GLN A 87 -5.37 3.04 14.17
N GLU A 88 -5.79 4.28 13.89
CA GLU A 88 -7.11 4.79 14.28
C GLU A 88 -8.23 3.96 13.65
N MET A 89 -8.07 3.57 12.39
CA MET A 89 -9.02 2.72 11.67
C MET A 89 -9.11 1.32 12.29
N LEU A 90 -7.97 0.69 12.59
CA LEU A 90 -7.93 -0.62 13.25
C LEU A 90 -8.64 -0.58 14.60
N ALA A 91 -8.33 0.43 15.43
CA ALA A 91 -8.98 0.61 16.73
C ALA A 91 -10.49 0.81 16.59
N ALA A 92 -10.94 1.59 15.60
CA ALA A 92 -12.36 1.79 15.32
C ALA A 92 -13.06 0.48 14.92
N ILE A 93 -12.42 -0.35 14.10
CA ILE A 93 -12.97 -1.64 13.65
C ILE A 93 -13.03 -2.63 14.82
N GLN A 94 -11.98 -2.73 15.63
CA GLN A 94 -11.96 -3.61 16.81
C GLN A 94 -13.00 -3.23 17.87
N ALA A 95 -13.45 -1.97 17.89
CA ALA A 95 -14.52 -1.51 18.77
C ALA A 95 -15.94 -1.85 18.24
N LEU A 96 -16.08 -2.32 17.00
CA LEU A 96 -17.38 -2.67 16.44
C LEU A 96 -17.94 -3.94 17.12
N PRO A 97 -19.26 -3.99 17.41
CA PRO A 97 -19.89 -5.23 17.82
C PRO A 97 -19.80 -6.26 16.69
N ARG A 98 -19.29 -7.47 16.98
CA ARG A 98 -19.38 -8.61 16.06
C ARG A 98 -20.83 -9.07 15.94
N ARG A 99 -21.28 -9.42 14.74
CA ARG A 99 -22.52 -10.17 14.59
C ARG A 99 -22.38 -11.50 15.31
N ARG A 100 -23.39 -11.85 16.11
CA ARG A 100 -23.38 -13.16 16.76
C ARG A 100 -23.65 -14.21 15.70
N GLU A 101 -22.99 -15.35 15.80
CA GLU A 101 -23.16 -16.53 14.93
C GLU A 101 -24.62 -17.00 14.80
N ASN A 102 -25.49 -16.58 15.74
CA ASN A 102 -26.93 -16.87 15.77
C ASN A 102 -27.82 -15.79 15.13
N ASP A 103 -27.26 -14.72 14.56
CA ASP A 103 -28.00 -13.78 13.71
C ASP A 103 -28.30 -14.48 12.38
N THR A 104 -29.19 -15.47 12.46
CA THR A 104 -29.80 -16.09 11.29
C THR A 104 -30.47 -14.94 10.54
N PRO A 105 -30.10 -14.66 9.29
CA PRO A 105 -30.79 -13.60 8.57
C PRO A 105 -32.26 -14.02 8.48
N ASP A 106 -33.14 -13.20 9.06
CA ASP A 106 -34.58 -13.39 8.95
C ASP A 106 -34.98 -13.03 7.51
N PHE A 107 -34.71 -13.95 6.60
CA PHE A 107 -35.20 -13.88 5.24
C PHE A 107 -36.69 -14.13 5.31
N GLN A 108 -37.48 -13.05 5.40
CA GLN A 108 -38.91 -13.12 5.16
C GLN A 108 -39.12 -13.49 3.70
N LEU A 109 -39.27 -14.80 3.45
CA LEU A 109 -39.70 -15.32 2.17
C LEU A 109 -41.02 -14.65 1.81
N MET A 110 -41.14 -14.16 0.56
CA MET A 110 -42.40 -13.60 0.07
C MET A 110 -43.56 -14.54 0.42
N PRO A 111 -44.69 -14.03 0.96
CA PRO A 111 -45.87 -14.84 1.16
C PRO A 111 -46.21 -15.47 -0.17
N GLN A 112 -46.22 -16.81 -0.22
CA GLN A 112 -46.52 -17.54 -1.45
C GLN A 112 -47.88 -17.08 -1.94
N LEU A 113 -47.90 -16.28 -3.02
CA LEU A 113 -49.11 -15.91 -3.72
C LEU A 113 -49.78 -17.22 -4.12
N GLY A 114 -50.88 -17.53 -3.42
CA GLY A 114 -51.57 -18.80 -3.54
C GLY A 114 -51.92 -19.09 -4.99
N ILE A 115 -51.22 -20.06 -5.57
CA ILE A 115 -51.67 -20.72 -6.80
C ILE A 115 -52.78 -21.68 -6.36
N GLY A 116 -54.00 -21.15 -6.23
CA GLY A 116 -55.20 -21.97 -6.16
C GLY A 116 -55.66 -22.31 -7.58
N PRO A 117 -55.99 -23.57 -7.90
CA PRO A 117 -56.63 -23.87 -9.18
C PRO A 117 -58.06 -23.31 -9.18
N ALA A 118 -58.45 -22.73 -10.31
CA ALA A 118 -59.80 -22.24 -10.62
C ALA A 118 -60.79 -23.38 -10.83
#